data_AF-A0A962D1G0-F1
#
_entry.id   AF-A0A962D1G0-F1
#
_cell.length_a   1.000
_cell.length_b   1.000
_cell.length_c   1.000
_cell.angle_alpha   90.00
_cell.angle_beta   90.00
_cell.angle_gamma   90.00
#
_symmetry.space_group_name_H-M   'P 1'
#
loop_
_entity.id
_entity.type
_entity.pdbx_description
1 polymer ?
#
loop_
_entity_poly.entity_id
_entity_poly.type
_entity_poly.pdbx_seq_one_letter_code
_entity_poly.pdbx_strand_id
1 'polypeptide(L)'
;MRTWLALLCCTATLASAQESSDWLERMGQAGRNYVYSGTVVFMAGAEVSALRVSQVIEDGRVRQNAVNLMGPPQTVVAGGGVAQRTGVTNEPPEYLETPLAVDVPVAANTRVIRHNYQVIVGAEDRVAGRPVRQLSFRPLDQARFARHAWVDIETGLPLRSVVIDGDRVLEQMLFTDVQVSSTSLQQSAAPAPAAAQDWPGVAPDGFELRAVVGSNDRRQWVFTDGLAVVSVFAERAEPGTFPSLHPTGAMRAVTQDAPGARWTAIGDVPEETLRRFLDGVGAS
;
A
#
# COMPACT_ATOMS: atom_id res chain seq x y z
N MET A 1 9.28 45.40 16.45
CA MET A 1 8.93 44.58 15.26
C MET A 1 9.38 43.11 15.34
N ARG A 2 9.68 42.53 16.53
CA ARG A 2 10.10 41.11 16.65
C ARG A 2 9.02 40.15 17.19
N THR A 3 7.88 40.68 17.67
CA THR A 3 6.77 39.88 18.23
C THR A 3 5.71 39.48 17.20
N TRP A 4 5.66 40.14 16.04
CA TRP A 4 4.66 39.85 14.99
C TRP A 4 5.08 38.67 14.08
N LEU A 5 6.38 38.43 13.90
CA LEU A 5 6.90 37.30 13.13
C LEU A 5 6.64 35.93 13.79
N ALA A 6 6.67 35.86 15.13
CA ALA A 6 6.42 34.62 15.85
C ALA A 6 4.94 34.17 15.76
N LEU A 7 3.99 35.11 15.78
CA LEU A 7 2.56 34.82 15.62
C LEU A 7 2.20 34.41 14.20
N LEU A 8 2.78 35.04 13.16
CA LEU A 8 2.54 34.66 11.76
C LEU A 8 3.13 33.29 11.40
N CYS A 9 4.28 32.93 11.99
CA CYS A 9 4.86 31.61 11.76
C CYS A 9 4.01 30.51 12.40
N CYS A 10 3.49 30.74 13.61
CA CYS A 10 2.68 29.76 14.33
C CYS A 10 1.33 29.48 13.65
N THR A 11 0.68 30.50 13.08
CA THR A 11 -0.59 30.33 12.37
C THR A 11 -0.44 29.63 11.01
N ALA A 12 0.62 29.95 10.25
CA ALA A 12 0.90 29.29 8.98
C ALA A 12 1.21 27.79 9.14
N THR A 13 1.94 27.41 10.19
CA THR A 13 2.22 25.99 10.49
C THR A 13 0.96 25.24 10.92
N LEU A 14 0.09 25.85 11.73
CA LEU A 14 -1.19 25.25 12.13
C LEU A 14 -2.14 25.06 10.95
N ALA A 15 -2.24 26.06 10.06
CA ALA A 15 -3.09 25.97 8.86
C ALA A 15 -2.61 24.87 7.89
N SER A 16 -1.30 24.75 7.66
CA SER A 16 -0.72 23.69 6.83
C SER A 16 -0.89 22.29 7.44
N ALA A 17 -0.73 22.17 8.77
CA ALA A 17 -0.96 20.91 9.47
C ALA A 17 -2.43 20.47 9.41
N GLN A 18 -3.37 21.42 9.52
CA GLN A 18 -4.79 21.15 9.36
C GLN A 18 -5.12 20.71 7.92
N GLU A 19 -4.66 21.46 6.93
CA GLU A 19 -4.91 21.15 5.51
C GLU A 19 -4.39 19.75 5.13
N SER A 20 -3.17 19.40 5.56
CA SER A 20 -2.64 18.04 5.35
C SER A 20 -3.48 16.95 6.04
N SER A 21 -4.00 17.24 7.24
CA SER A 21 -4.84 16.30 7.99
C SER A 21 -6.18 16.07 7.30
N ASP A 22 -6.80 17.13 6.78
CA ASP A 22 -8.05 17.07 6.04
C ASP A 22 -7.89 16.23 4.77
N TRP A 23 -6.78 16.40 4.03
CA TRP A 23 -6.47 15.60 2.85
C TRP A 23 -6.24 14.12 3.17
N LEU A 24 -5.53 13.80 4.25
CA LEU A 24 -5.33 12.43 4.69
C LEU A 24 -6.66 11.76 5.09
N GLU A 25 -7.52 12.48 5.81
CA GLU A 25 -8.84 11.99 6.19
C GLU A 25 -9.69 11.73 4.95
N ARG A 26 -9.68 12.67 3.99
CA ARG A 26 -10.37 12.51 2.73
C ARG A 26 -9.91 11.28 1.94
N MET A 27 -8.59 11.06 1.85
CA MET A 27 -8.03 9.85 1.24
C MET A 27 -8.50 8.58 1.94
N GLY A 28 -8.48 8.56 3.28
CA GLY A 28 -8.89 7.38 4.06
C GLY A 28 -10.38 7.07 3.94
N GLN A 29 -11.23 8.09 3.82
CA GLN A 29 -12.66 7.95 3.56
C GLN A 29 -12.92 7.47 2.13
N ALA A 30 -12.14 7.97 1.15
CA ALA A 30 -12.37 7.71 -0.26
C ALA A 30 -12.39 6.20 -0.58
N GLY A 31 -11.39 5.46 -0.10
CA GLY A 31 -11.31 4.03 -0.37
C GLY A 31 -12.29 3.17 0.43
N ARG A 32 -13.09 3.73 1.33
CA ARG A 32 -14.17 3.00 2.02
C ARG A 32 -15.56 3.35 1.52
N ASN A 33 -15.71 4.52 0.90
CA ASN A 33 -17.02 5.10 0.59
C ASN A 33 -17.35 5.11 -0.91
N TYR A 34 -16.34 4.98 -1.78
CA TYR A 34 -16.53 5.00 -3.23
C TYR A 34 -16.35 3.63 -3.86
N VAL A 35 -17.26 3.34 -4.80
CA VAL A 35 -17.10 2.30 -5.82
C VAL A 35 -16.49 2.97 -7.03
N TYR A 36 -15.47 2.36 -7.61
CA TYR A 36 -14.83 2.91 -8.81
C TYR A 36 -14.39 1.82 -9.77
N SER A 37 -14.24 2.18 -11.04
CA SER A 37 -13.66 1.32 -12.08
C SER A 37 -12.89 2.17 -13.06
N GLY A 38 -11.72 1.70 -13.48
CA GLY A 38 -10.85 2.47 -14.35
C GLY A 38 -9.69 1.65 -14.91
N THR A 39 -8.95 2.26 -15.82
CA THR A 39 -7.72 1.69 -16.36
C THR A 39 -6.53 2.35 -15.70
N VAL A 40 -5.64 1.52 -15.17
CA VAL A 40 -4.41 1.93 -14.48
C VAL A 40 -3.22 1.49 -15.33
N VAL A 41 -2.27 2.40 -15.52
CA VAL A 41 -0.94 2.09 -16.05
C VAL A 41 0.04 2.06 -14.89
N PHE A 42 0.79 0.98 -14.82
CA PHE A 42 1.88 0.76 -13.86
C PHE A 42 3.21 0.78 -14.62
N MET A 43 4.19 1.51 -14.10
CA MET A 43 5.52 1.66 -14.69
C MET A 43 6.58 1.46 -13.62
N ALA A 44 7.53 0.59 -13.92
CA ALA A 44 8.62 0.24 -13.02
C ALA A 44 9.88 -0.09 -13.84
N GLY A 45 10.87 0.80 -13.81
CA GLY A 45 12.02 0.70 -14.71
C GLY A 45 11.60 0.73 -16.18
N ALA A 46 11.94 -0.32 -16.94
CA ALA A 46 11.53 -0.48 -18.34
C ALA A 46 10.19 -1.23 -18.50
N GLU A 47 9.63 -1.77 -17.42
CA GLU A 47 8.39 -2.51 -17.45
C GLU A 47 7.19 -1.55 -17.42
N VAL A 48 6.24 -1.83 -18.31
CA VAL A 48 4.94 -1.16 -18.35
C VAL A 48 3.87 -2.24 -18.29
N SER A 49 2.88 -2.04 -17.43
CA SER A 49 1.70 -2.89 -17.24
C SER A 49 0.43 -2.06 -17.34
N ALA A 50 -0.64 -2.62 -17.93
CA ALA A 50 -1.96 -1.99 -17.96
C ALA A 50 -2.97 -2.91 -17.29
N LEU A 51 -3.72 -2.36 -16.34
CA LEU A 51 -4.65 -3.10 -15.49
C LEU A 51 -6.02 -2.42 -15.51
N ARG A 52 -7.10 -3.21 -15.60
CA ARG A 52 -8.44 -2.74 -15.27
C ARG A 52 -8.64 -2.95 -13.78
N VAL A 53 -8.80 -1.87 -13.02
CA VAL A 53 -9.02 -1.91 -11.57
C VAL A 53 -10.47 -1.55 -11.29
N SER A 54 -11.10 -2.29 -10.39
CA SER A 54 -12.42 -1.94 -9.86
C SER A 54 -12.46 -2.17 -8.35
N GLN A 55 -13.09 -1.25 -7.63
CA GLN A 55 -13.39 -1.41 -6.22
C GLN A 55 -14.89 -1.48 -6.04
N VAL A 56 -15.34 -2.49 -5.31
CA VAL A 56 -16.73 -2.67 -4.92
C VAL A 56 -16.83 -2.80 -3.39
N ILE A 57 -18.01 -2.47 -2.87
CA ILE A 57 -18.31 -2.53 -1.46
C ILE A 57 -19.50 -3.48 -1.30
N GLU A 58 -19.26 -4.65 -0.71
CA GLU A 58 -20.26 -5.70 -0.52
C GLU A 58 -20.28 -6.11 0.96
N ASP A 59 -21.46 -6.19 1.58
CA ASP A 59 -21.65 -6.58 2.98
C ASP A 59 -20.75 -5.83 3.98
N GLY A 60 -20.53 -4.54 3.77
CA GLY A 60 -19.68 -3.76 4.67
C GLY A 60 -18.18 -3.87 4.38
N ARG A 61 -17.78 -4.59 3.33
CA ARG A 61 -16.38 -4.91 3.03
C ARG A 61 -15.97 -4.37 1.67
N VAL A 62 -14.82 -3.71 1.68
CA VAL A 62 -14.15 -3.25 0.46
C VAL A 62 -13.45 -4.42 -0.20
N ARG A 63 -13.73 -4.63 -1.49
CA ARG A 63 -13.05 -5.60 -2.34
C ARG A 63 -12.57 -4.91 -3.60
N GLN A 64 -11.33 -5.16 -3.98
CA GLN A 64 -10.72 -4.64 -5.19
C GLN A 64 -10.41 -5.79 -6.14
N ASN A 65 -10.75 -5.62 -7.41
CA ASN A 65 -10.41 -6.55 -8.48
C ASN A 65 -9.48 -5.84 -9.46
N ALA A 66 -8.41 -6.51 -9.86
CA ALA A 66 -7.50 -6.06 -10.91
C ALA A 66 -7.40 -7.14 -12.00
N VAL A 67 -7.52 -6.73 -13.26
CA VAL A 67 -7.42 -7.62 -14.42
C VAL A 67 -6.33 -7.11 -15.34
N ASN A 68 -5.37 -7.97 -15.72
CA ASN A 68 -4.34 -7.62 -16.69
C ASN A 68 -4.97 -7.40 -18.08
N LEU A 69 -4.63 -6.27 -18.70
CA LEU A 69 -5.08 -5.90 -20.05
C LEU A 69 -4.04 -6.25 -21.13
N MET A 70 -2.89 -6.79 -20.74
CA MET A 70 -1.81 -7.19 -21.64
C MET A 70 -1.45 -8.65 -21.44
N GLY A 71 -1.27 -9.38 -22.55
CA GLY A 71 -0.99 -10.81 -22.50
C GLY A 71 -2.19 -11.64 -22.02
N PRO A 72 -1.95 -12.85 -21.48
CA PRO A 72 -3.02 -13.71 -20.98
C PRO A 72 -3.80 -13.04 -19.84
N PRO A 73 -5.15 -13.11 -19.84
CA PRO A 73 -5.95 -12.50 -18.78
C PRO A 73 -5.65 -13.18 -17.44
N GLN A 74 -5.28 -12.36 -16.47
CA GLN A 74 -5.08 -12.77 -15.08
C GLN A 74 -5.89 -11.85 -14.18
N THR A 75 -6.66 -12.44 -13.27
CA THR A 75 -7.48 -11.71 -12.31
C THR A 75 -6.88 -11.85 -10.93
N VAL A 76 -6.70 -10.72 -10.26
CA VAL A 76 -6.36 -10.65 -8.84
C VAL A 76 -7.51 -10.02 -8.09
N VAL A 77 -7.93 -10.68 -7.02
CA VAL A 77 -8.93 -10.16 -6.08
C VAL A 77 -8.21 -9.86 -4.77
N ALA A 78 -8.22 -8.60 -4.37
CA ALA A 78 -7.66 -8.13 -3.11
C ALA A 78 -8.79 -7.69 -2.16
N GLY A 79 -8.73 -8.12 -0.91
CA GLY A 79 -9.68 -7.75 0.14
C GLY A 79 -9.09 -7.97 1.53
N GLY A 80 -9.30 -7.03 2.44
CA GLY A 80 -8.82 -7.17 3.82
C GLY A 80 -7.29 -7.24 3.99
N GLY A 81 -6.51 -6.73 3.04
CA GLY A 81 -5.03 -6.77 3.06
C GLY A 81 -4.43 -8.06 2.48
N VAL A 82 -5.24 -8.90 1.82
CA VAL A 82 -4.81 -10.15 1.20
C VAL A 82 -5.14 -10.12 -0.28
N ALA A 83 -4.18 -10.46 -1.13
CA ALA A 83 -4.39 -10.66 -2.56
C ALA A 83 -4.48 -12.16 -2.87
N GLN A 84 -5.52 -12.56 -3.60
CA GLN A 84 -5.71 -13.90 -4.12
C GLN A 84 -5.68 -13.86 -5.64
N ARG A 85 -4.89 -14.75 -6.27
CA ARG A 85 -4.91 -14.93 -7.72
C ARG A 85 -5.89 -16.04 -8.07
N THR A 86 -6.75 -15.78 -9.05
CA THR A 86 -7.57 -16.83 -9.66
C THR A 86 -7.21 -16.93 -11.15
N GLY A 87 -6.78 -18.12 -11.55
CA GLY A 87 -6.66 -18.48 -12.97
C GLY A 87 -8.03 -18.61 -13.62
N VAL A 88 -8.08 -18.65 -14.96
CA VAL A 88 -9.31 -18.89 -15.74
C VAL A 88 -9.78 -20.36 -15.64
N THR A 89 -9.01 -21.23 -14.97
CA THR A 89 -9.28 -22.66 -14.78
C THR A 89 -9.51 -22.99 -13.30
N ASN A 90 -10.26 -24.07 -13.01
CA ASN A 90 -10.67 -24.57 -11.68
C ASN A 90 -9.51 -25.00 -10.75
N GLU A 91 -8.36 -24.33 -10.81
CA GLU A 91 -7.23 -24.56 -9.92
C GLU A 91 -7.47 -23.86 -8.57
N PRO A 92 -7.01 -24.47 -7.46
CA PRO A 92 -7.12 -23.84 -6.14
C PRO A 92 -6.41 -22.48 -6.14
N PRO A 93 -6.90 -21.48 -5.38
CA PRO A 93 -6.32 -20.15 -5.34
C PRO A 93 -4.84 -20.23 -4.92
N GLU A 94 -3.96 -19.77 -5.80
CA GLU A 94 -2.54 -19.61 -5.49
C GLU A 94 -2.39 -18.30 -4.73
N TYR A 95 -1.98 -18.38 -3.45
CA TYR A 95 -1.57 -17.17 -2.74
C TYR A 95 -0.34 -16.64 -3.44
N LEU A 96 -0.43 -15.40 -3.91
CA LEU A 96 0.66 -14.79 -4.64
C LEU A 96 1.88 -14.67 -3.72
N GLU A 97 3.02 -15.21 -4.17
CA GLU A 97 4.34 -14.89 -3.62
C GLU A 97 4.78 -13.45 -3.95
N THR A 98 4.06 -12.78 -4.85
CA THR A 98 4.29 -11.39 -5.23
C THR A 98 3.03 -10.58 -4.98
N PRO A 99 3.06 -9.48 -4.20
CA PRO A 99 1.96 -8.54 -4.25
C PRO A 99 1.84 -8.07 -5.71
N LEU A 100 0.76 -8.41 -6.40
CA LEU A 100 0.32 -7.57 -7.52
C LEU A 100 -0.16 -6.29 -6.85
N ALA A 101 0.82 -5.41 -6.64
CA ALA A 101 0.82 -4.21 -5.83
C ALA A 101 0.01 -3.11 -6.50
N VAL A 102 -1.28 -3.38 -6.72
CA VAL A 102 -2.24 -2.29 -6.88
C VAL A 102 -3.05 -2.24 -5.60
N ASP A 103 -2.37 -2.06 -4.47
CA ASP A 103 -3.01 -1.39 -3.34
C ASP A 103 -3.01 0.08 -3.76
N VAL A 104 -4.11 0.58 -4.35
CA VAL A 104 -4.25 2.02 -4.51
C VAL A 104 -4.16 2.55 -3.09
N PRO A 105 -3.13 3.35 -2.73
CA PRO A 105 -2.83 3.64 -1.33
C PRO A 105 -3.93 4.55 -0.77
N VAL A 106 -5.02 3.92 -0.35
CA VAL A 106 -6.07 4.53 0.44
C VAL A 106 -5.49 4.56 1.83
N ALA A 107 -5.26 5.77 2.36
CA ALA A 107 -4.69 5.98 3.68
C ALA A 107 -5.41 5.09 4.71
N ALA A 108 -4.80 3.96 5.08
CA ALA A 108 -5.45 2.96 5.92
C ALA A 108 -5.57 3.46 7.35
N ASN A 109 -4.59 4.28 7.78
CA ASN A 109 -4.50 4.85 9.11
C ASN A 109 -3.77 6.21 9.09
N THR A 110 -4.52 7.31 9.06
CA THR A 110 -3.95 8.67 8.96
C THR A 110 -3.03 9.04 10.13
N ARG A 111 -3.25 8.41 11.30
CA ARG A 111 -2.39 8.60 12.48
C ARG A 111 -0.99 8.05 12.26
N VAL A 112 -0.90 6.85 11.67
CA VAL A 112 0.38 6.18 11.40
C VAL A 112 1.16 6.96 10.34
N ILE A 113 0.48 7.43 9.29
CA ILE A 113 1.10 8.28 8.27
C ILE A 113 1.71 9.54 8.90
N ARG A 114 0.96 10.27 9.75
CA ARG A 114 1.48 11.48 10.41
C ARG A 114 2.65 11.22 11.37
N HIS A 115 2.76 10.00 11.91
CA HIS A 115 3.89 9.65 12.77
C HIS A 115 5.16 9.37 11.97
N ASN A 116 5.02 8.83 10.77
CA ASN A 116 6.13 8.32 9.97
C ASN A 116 6.56 9.27 8.83
N TYR A 117 5.67 10.17 8.41
CA TYR A 117 5.87 11.05 7.27
C TYR A 117 5.52 12.50 7.60
N GLN A 118 6.31 13.43 7.07
CA GLN A 118 5.86 14.78 6.84
C GLN A 118 5.02 14.83 5.56
N VAL A 119 3.80 15.34 5.67
CA VAL A 119 2.89 15.51 4.53
C VAL A 119 2.89 16.96 4.07
N ILE A 120 3.13 17.18 2.77
CA ILE A 120 3.19 18.51 2.15
C ILE A 120 2.11 18.57 1.07
N VAL A 121 1.20 19.53 1.20
CA VAL A 121 0.16 19.80 0.21
C VAL A 121 0.76 20.69 -0.89
N GLY A 122 0.69 20.21 -2.13
CA GLY A 122 1.26 20.85 -3.30
C GLY A 122 0.22 21.60 -4.15
N ALA A 123 0.55 21.77 -5.43
CA ALA A 123 -0.30 22.45 -6.40
C ALA A 123 -1.47 21.56 -6.87
N GLU A 124 -2.46 22.21 -7.48
CA GLU A 124 -3.49 21.53 -8.27
C GLU A 124 -2.93 21.10 -9.62
N ASP A 125 -3.47 20.00 -10.15
CA ASP A 125 -3.10 19.42 -11.44
C ASP A 125 -4.32 18.67 -12.02
N ARG A 126 -4.14 17.87 -13.08
CA ARG A 126 -5.18 17.05 -13.69
C ARG A 126 -4.68 15.65 -14.01
N VAL A 127 -5.41 14.62 -13.57
CA VAL A 127 -5.16 13.20 -13.89
C VAL A 127 -6.47 12.55 -14.35
N ALA A 128 -6.42 11.74 -15.41
CA ALA A 128 -7.61 11.10 -16.00
C ALA A 128 -8.77 12.07 -16.30
N GLY A 129 -8.47 13.33 -16.63
CA GLY A 129 -9.49 14.36 -16.86
C GLY A 129 -10.06 15.01 -15.60
N ARG A 130 -9.65 14.59 -14.40
CA ARG A 130 -10.19 15.05 -13.13
C ARG A 130 -9.22 16.00 -12.40
N PRO A 131 -9.71 17.08 -11.76
CA PRO A 131 -8.88 17.95 -10.93
C PRO A 131 -8.32 17.20 -9.72
N VAL A 132 -7.02 17.34 -9.49
CA VAL A 132 -6.31 16.67 -8.40
C VAL A 132 -5.48 17.66 -7.60
N ARG A 133 -5.17 17.32 -6.35
CA ARG A 133 -4.19 18.00 -5.50
C ARG A 133 -2.99 17.07 -5.27
N GLN A 134 -1.78 17.56 -5.49
CA GLN A 134 -0.59 16.77 -5.17
C GLN A 134 -0.35 16.76 -3.66
N LEU A 135 -0.08 15.58 -3.10
CA LEU A 135 0.44 15.39 -1.75
C LEU A 135 1.81 14.73 -1.82
N SER A 136 2.77 15.26 -1.06
CA SER A 136 4.11 14.69 -0.94
C SER A 136 4.30 14.14 0.46
N PHE A 137 4.75 12.88 0.54
CA PHE A 137 4.99 12.14 1.77
C PHE A 137 6.50 11.96 1.93
N ARG A 138 7.11 12.78 2.78
CA ARG A 138 8.54 12.73 3.08
C ARG A 138 8.78 11.89 4.33
N PRO A 139 9.49 10.76 4.24
CA PRO A 139 9.82 9.93 5.41
C PRO A 139 10.56 10.74 6.47
N LEU A 140 10.27 10.46 7.74
CA LEU A 140 10.99 11.02 8.88
C LEU A 140 12.18 10.15 9.31
N ASP A 141 12.34 8.99 8.70
CA ASP A 141 13.40 8.01 8.92
C ASP A 141 13.92 7.45 7.59
N GLN A 142 14.83 6.48 7.65
CA GLN A 142 15.37 5.77 6.48
C GLN A 142 14.69 4.41 6.24
N ALA A 143 13.64 4.07 6.98
CA ALA A 143 12.98 2.77 6.88
C ALA A 143 12.02 2.70 5.68
N ARG A 144 11.83 3.81 4.95
CA ARG A 144 10.71 4.02 4.01
C ARG A 144 11.16 4.84 2.81
N PHE A 145 10.53 4.60 1.66
CA PHE A 145 10.68 5.45 0.48
C PHE A 145 9.76 6.68 0.54
N ALA A 146 10.16 7.76 -0.13
CA ALA A 146 9.30 8.91 -0.31
C ALA A 146 8.21 8.62 -1.35
N ARG A 147 7.08 9.32 -1.25
CA ARG A 147 5.95 9.13 -2.16
C ARG A 147 5.32 10.44 -2.56
N HIS A 148 4.83 10.52 -3.79
CA HIS A 148 3.89 11.55 -4.22
C HIS A 148 2.57 10.90 -4.62
N ALA A 149 1.45 11.52 -4.25
CA ALA A 149 0.12 11.13 -4.71
C ALA A 149 -0.60 12.34 -5.31
N TRP A 150 -1.39 12.13 -6.36
CA TRP A 150 -2.29 13.12 -6.91
C TRP A 150 -3.71 12.69 -6.58
N VAL A 151 -4.33 13.43 -5.67
CA VAL A 151 -5.58 13.05 -5.03
C VAL A 151 -6.73 13.82 -5.67
N ASP A 152 -7.75 13.11 -6.15
CA ASP A 152 -8.96 13.69 -6.73
C ASP A 152 -9.62 14.67 -5.76
N ILE A 153 -9.82 15.91 -6.20
CA ILE A 153 -10.34 16.98 -5.33
C ILE A 153 -11.79 16.70 -4.93
N GLU A 154 -12.57 15.99 -5.74
CA GLU A 154 -13.97 15.70 -5.43
C GLU A 154 -14.07 14.55 -4.43
N THR A 155 -13.40 13.43 -4.72
CA THR A 155 -13.63 12.14 -4.05
C THR A 155 -12.56 11.77 -3.03
N GLY A 156 -11.37 12.36 -3.10
CA GLY A 156 -10.22 11.96 -2.28
C GLY A 156 -9.46 10.72 -2.78
N LEU A 157 -9.82 10.16 -3.94
CA LEU A 157 -9.14 8.99 -4.48
C LEU A 157 -7.76 9.36 -5.08
N PRO A 158 -6.68 8.64 -4.75
CA PRO A 158 -5.39 8.80 -5.43
C PRO A 158 -5.49 8.33 -6.88
N LEU A 159 -5.34 9.25 -7.83
CA LEU A 159 -5.41 8.97 -9.26
C LEU A 159 -4.02 8.76 -9.89
N ARG A 160 -2.97 9.21 -9.21
CA ARG A 160 -1.57 8.91 -9.54
C ARG A 160 -0.78 8.74 -8.27
N SER A 161 0.16 7.80 -8.26
CA SER A 161 1.11 7.55 -7.19
C SER A 161 2.51 7.37 -7.77
N VAL A 162 3.53 7.86 -7.09
CA VAL A 162 4.94 7.71 -7.47
C VAL A 162 5.73 7.37 -6.21
N VAL A 163 6.56 6.31 -6.28
CA VAL A 163 7.51 5.93 -5.23
C VAL A 163 8.90 6.40 -5.62
N ILE A 164 9.60 7.03 -4.68
CA ILE A 164 10.81 7.81 -4.92
C ILE A 164 11.91 7.40 -3.93
N ASP A 165 13.11 7.17 -4.45
CA ASP A 165 14.34 6.95 -3.68
C ASP A 165 15.43 7.94 -4.12
N GLY A 166 15.69 8.93 -3.26
CA GLY A 166 16.47 10.12 -3.63
C GLY A 166 15.80 10.86 -4.79
N ASP A 167 16.51 11.01 -5.90
CA ASP A 167 15.98 11.62 -7.13
C ASP A 167 15.41 10.60 -8.14
N ARG A 168 15.45 9.30 -7.79
CA ARG A 168 15.02 8.23 -8.69
C ARG A 168 13.56 7.88 -8.46
N VAL A 169 12.78 7.87 -9.55
CA VAL A 169 11.46 7.25 -9.56
C VAL A 169 11.64 5.74 -9.64
N LEU A 170 11.23 5.04 -8.58
CA LEU A 170 11.26 3.58 -8.55
C LEU A 170 10.04 2.98 -9.25
N GLU A 171 8.89 3.62 -9.05
CA GLU A 171 7.60 3.13 -9.52
C GLU A 171 6.64 4.30 -9.73
N GLN A 172 5.78 4.17 -10.74
CA GLN A 172 4.67 5.07 -10.97
C GLN A 172 3.41 4.30 -11.36
N MET A 173 2.29 4.69 -10.75
CA MET A 173 0.96 4.25 -11.10
C MET A 173 0.09 5.45 -11.45
N LEU A 174 -0.73 5.36 -12.50
CA LEU A 174 -1.74 6.37 -12.79
C LEU A 174 -3.00 5.77 -13.43
N PHE A 175 -4.15 6.35 -13.12
CA PHE A 175 -5.36 6.14 -13.90
C PHE A 175 -5.28 6.90 -15.22
N THR A 176 -5.60 6.22 -16.33
CA THR A 176 -5.83 6.85 -17.63
C THR A 176 -7.31 7.23 -17.84
N ASP A 177 -8.19 6.52 -17.15
CA ASP A 177 -9.64 6.69 -17.09
C ASP A 177 -10.11 6.22 -15.72
N VAL A 178 -11.09 6.90 -15.14
CA VAL A 178 -11.74 6.46 -13.90
C VAL A 178 -13.19 6.92 -13.85
N GLN A 179 -14.08 5.98 -13.53
CA GLN A 179 -15.48 6.22 -13.22
C GLN A 179 -15.67 5.98 -11.72
N VAL A 180 -16.21 6.98 -11.03
CA VAL A 180 -16.41 6.94 -9.58
C VAL A 180 -17.88 7.13 -9.27
N SER A 181 -18.41 6.28 -8.40
CA SER A 181 -19.79 6.32 -7.92
C SER A 181 -19.78 6.31 -6.40
N SER A 182 -20.49 7.28 -5.80
CA SER A 182 -20.68 7.31 -4.34
C SER A 182 -21.59 6.17 -3.90
N THR A 183 -21.29 5.54 -2.77
CA THR A 183 -22.27 4.68 -2.08
C THR A 183 -22.87 5.46 -0.91
N SER A 184 -24.19 5.39 -0.73
CA SER A 184 -24.89 6.00 0.42
C SER A 184 -24.94 5.09 1.64
N LEU A 185 -24.13 4.02 1.66
CA LEU A 185 -24.13 3.08 2.77
C LEU A 185 -23.42 3.75 3.95
N GLN A 186 -24.20 4.19 4.94
CA GLN A 186 -23.73 4.41 6.31
C GLN A 186 -23.15 3.08 6.79
N GLN A 187 -21.85 2.91 6.58
CA GLN A 187 -21.17 1.68 6.93
C GLN A 187 -20.61 1.85 8.34
N SER A 188 -21.11 1.01 9.24
CA SER A 188 -20.46 0.76 10.52
C SER A 188 -19.02 0.37 10.23
N ALA A 189 -18.06 1.02 10.90
CA ALA A 189 -16.64 0.75 10.72
C ALA A 189 -16.44 -0.77 10.69
N ALA A 190 -16.00 -1.32 9.55
CA ALA A 190 -15.60 -2.71 9.50
C ALA A 190 -14.59 -2.88 10.63
N PRO A 191 -14.80 -3.81 11.59
CA PRO A 191 -13.84 -3.99 12.65
C PRO A 191 -12.50 -4.24 11.97
N ALA A 192 -11.50 -3.42 12.31
CA ALA A 192 -10.13 -3.80 12.02
C ALA A 192 -10.03 -5.25 12.51
N PRO A 193 -9.61 -6.23 11.67
CA PRO A 193 -9.35 -7.55 12.20
C PRO A 193 -8.42 -7.32 13.38
N ALA A 194 -8.86 -7.72 14.57
CA ALA A 194 -8.01 -7.69 15.74
C ALA A 194 -6.85 -8.60 15.36
N ALA A 195 -5.74 -8.01 14.92
CA ALA A 195 -4.58 -8.75 14.52
C ALA A 195 -4.16 -9.52 15.77
N ALA A 196 -4.40 -10.83 15.77
CA ALA A 196 -3.85 -11.68 16.80
C ALA A 196 -2.34 -11.44 16.76
N GLN A 197 -1.77 -11.04 17.89
CA GLN A 197 -0.37 -10.66 18.07
C GLN A 197 0.52 -11.91 18.02
N ASP A 198 0.43 -12.67 16.92
CA ASP A 198 1.12 -13.94 16.64
C ASP A 198 2.36 -13.73 15.77
N TRP A 199 2.89 -12.51 15.73
CA TRP A 199 4.14 -12.20 15.05
C TRP A 199 5.31 -12.63 15.95
N PRO A 200 6.17 -13.59 15.52
CA PRO A 200 7.26 -14.10 16.36
C PRO A 200 8.51 -13.21 16.38
N GLY A 201 8.52 -12.09 15.64
CA GLY A 201 9.65 -11.16 15.56
C GLY A 201 9.37 -9.80 16.18
N VAL A 202 10.22 -8.83 15.83
CA VAL A 202 10.02 -7.41 16.14
C VAL A 202 9.83 -6.65 14.84
N ALA A 203 8.71 -5.96 14.68
CA ALA A 203 8.49 -5.11 13.52
C ALA A 203 9.29 -3.81 13.65
N PRO A 204 9.88 -3.27 12.57
CA PRO A 204 10.48 -1.94 12.56
C PRO A 204 9.49 -0.85 12.99
N ASP A 205 10.02 0.22 13.60
CA ASP A 205 9.20 1.31 14.13
C ASP A 205 8.22 1.90 13.10
N GLY A 206 7.00 2.15 13.57
CA GLY A 206 5.92 2.73 12.77
C GLY A 206 5.22 1.77 11.80
N PHE A 207 5.62 0.49 11.73
CA PHE A 207 4.86 -0.55 11.03
C PHE A 207 3.89 -1.26 12.00
N GLU A 208 2.63 -1.33 11.62
CA GLU A 208 1.57 -2.01 12.39
C GLU A 208 1.17 -3.31 11.67
N LEU A 209 0.97 -4.38 12.45
CA LEU A 209 0.43 -5.65 11.93
C LEU A 209 -1.04 -5.46 11.55
N ARG A 210 -1.37 -5.67 10.28
CA ARG A 210 -2.70 -5.49 9.70
C ARG A 210 -3.46 -6.79 9.53
N ALA A 211 -2.77 -7.88 9.18
CA ALA A 211 -3.40 -9.17 8.94
C ALA A 211 -2.42 -10.33 9.17
N VAL A 212 -2.97 -11.47 9.56
CA VAL A 212 -2.28 -12.76 9.58
C VAL A 212 -3.11 -13.72 8.74
N VAL A 213 -2.47 -14.39 7.78
CA VAL A 213 -3.13 -15.22 6.77
C VAL A 213 -2.37 -16.51 6.59
N GLY A 214 -3.07 -17.56 6.17
CA GLY A 214 -2.46 -18.84 5.82
C GLY A 214 -2.71 -19.92 6.87
N SER A 215 -1.98 -21.02 6.73
CA SER A 215 -2.08 -22.22 7.57
C SER A 215 -0.76 -22.45 8.31
N ASN A 216 -0.68 -23.49 9.13
CA ASN A 216 0.54 -23.80 9.90
C ASN A 216 1.78 -24.07 9.04
N ASP A 217 1.60 -24.47 7.78
CA ASP A 217 2.71 -24.82 6.88
C ASP A 217 3.18 -23.65 6.01
N ARG A 218 2.29 -22.67 5.79
CA ARG A 218 2.60 -21.39 5.16
C ARG A 218 1.81 -20.28 5.83
N ARG A 219 2.50 -19.45 6.62
CA ARG A 219 1.94 -18.26 7.28
C ARG A 219 2.44 -16.98 6.62
N GLN A 220 1.57 -15.98 6.57
CA GLN A 220 1.86 -14.62 6.10
C GLN A 220 1.42 -13.61 7.16
N TRP A 221 2.30 -12.68 7.50
CA TRP A 221 2.02 -11.49 8.31
C TRP A 221 2.13 -10.25 7.44
N VAL A 222 1.08 -9.44 7.41
CA VAL A 222 1.02 -8.21 6.60
C VAL A 222 1.13 -7.00 7.52
N PHE A 223 2.16 -6.19 7.31
CA PHE A 223 2.44 -4.96 8.03
C PHE A 223 2.22 -3.75 7.14
N THR A 224 1.87 -2.62 7.73
CA THR A 224 1.80 -1.33 7.02
C THR A 224 2.19 -0.18 7.92
N ASP A 225 2.77 0.86 7.31
CA ASP A 225 3.02 2.16 7.94
C ASP A 225 1.98 3.22 7.57
N GLY A 226 0.85 2.77 7.01
CA GLY A 226 -0.21 3.61 6.46
C GLY A 226 -0.08 3.92 4.97
N LEU A 227 1.09 3.75 4.34
CA LEU A 227 1.34 3.94 2.90
C LEU A 227 2.02 2.73 2.25
N ALA A 228 3.15 2.30 2.81
CA ALA A 228 3.89 1.11 2.43
C ALA A 228 3.25 -0.14 3.04
N VAL A 229 3.45 -1.28 2.38
CA VAL A 229 3.01 -2.59 2.85
C VAL A 229 4.17 -3.58 2.78
N VAL A 230 4.39 -4.31 3.87
CA VAL A 230 5.37 -5.38 3.97
C VAL A 230 4.65 -6.68 4.30
N SER A 231 4.88 -7.72 3.50
CA SER A 231 4.44 -9.08 3.81
C SER A 231 5.64 -9.91 4.24
N VAL A 232 5.52 -10.61 5.37
CA VAL A 232 6.49 -11.59 5.83
C VAL A 232 5.87 -12.97 5.77
N PHE A 233 6.56 -13.91 5.13
CA PHE A 233 6.15 -15.29 4.94
C PHE A 233 7.02 -16.22 5.76
N ALA A 234 6.42 -17.27 6.32
CA ALA A 234 7.11 -18.42 6.87
C ALA A 234 6.59 -19.68 6.20
N GLU A 235 7.49 -20.42 5.56
CA GLU A 235 7.19 -21.66 4.85
C GLU A 235 8.01 -22.80 5.43
N ARG A 236 7.38 -23.93 5.75
CA ARG A 236 8.13 -25.14 6.13
C ARG A 236 9.02 -25.56 4.96
N ALA A 237 10.30 -25.78 5.24
CA ALA A 237 11.28 -26.13 4.22
C ALA A 237 11.04 -27.55 3.65
N GLU A 238 10.31 -27.65 2.54
CA GLU A 238 10.35 -28.81 1.65
C GLU A 238 11.58 -28.68 0.71
N PRO A 239 12.31 -29.76 0.39
CA PRO A 239 13.40 -29.73 -0.57
C PRO A 239 12.85 -29.52 -1.99
N GLY A 240 12.81 -28.26 -2.44
CA GLY A 240 12.35 -27.88 -3.79
C GLY A 240 13.05 -26.63 -4.33
N THR A 241 12.98 -26.44 -5.65
CA THR A 241 13.41 -25.20 -6.31
C THR A 241 12.35 -24.13 -6.07
N PHE A 242 12.73 -23.04 -5.42
CA PHE A 242 11.82 -21.95 -5.10
C PHE A 242 11.73 -20.98 -6.28
N PRO A 243 10.55 -20.39 -6.53
CA PRO A 243 10.44 -19.32 -7.52
C PRO A 243 11.42 -18.20 -7.15
N SER A 244 12.22 -17.76 -8.12
CA SER A 244 13.00 -16.55 -7.95
C SER A 244 12.02 -15.38 -7.91
N LEU A 245 11.93 -14.71 -6.77
CA LEU A 245 11.29 -13.41 -6.70
C LEU A 245 12.09 -12.48 -7.60
N HIS A 246 11.40 -11.86 -8.55
CA HIS A 246 11.93 -10.78 -9.38
C HIS A 246 11.18 -9.51 -8.99
N PRO A 247 11.60 -8.82 -7.91
CA PRO A 247 10.94 -7.58 -7.51
C PRO A 247 11.15 -6.52 -8.61
N THR A 248 10.06 -6.04 -9.21
CA THR A 248 10.10 -4.90 -10.11
C THR A 248 9.76 -3.61 -9.34
N GLY A 249 10.37 -2.49 -9.73
CA GLY A 249 9.98 -1.16 -9.26
C GLY A 249 10.46 -0.85 -7.86
N ALA A 250 9.53 -0.48 -6.98
CA ALA A 250 9.83 -0.21 -5.57
C ALA A 250 9.91 -1.47 -4.72
N MET A 251 9.35 -2.58 -5.20
CA MET A 251 9.31 -3.84 -4.46
C MET A 251 10.72 -4.37 -4.21
N ARG A 252 10.97 -4.85 -3.00
CA ARG A 252 12.19 -5.56 -2.60
C ARG A 252 11.80 -6.87 -1.93
N ALA A 253 12.72 -7.84 -1.92
CA ALA A 253 12.54 -9.11 -1.24
C ALA A 253 13.83 -9.54 -0.55
N VAL A 254 13.71 -10.07 0.66
CA VAL A 254 14.82 -10.65 1.44
C VAL A 254 14.36 -12.00 1.96
N THR A 255 15.21 -13.01 1.81
CA THR A 255 14.95 -14.37 2.31
C THR A 255 16.02 -14.76 3.32
N GLN A 256 15.60 -15.44 4.38
CA GLN A 256 16.45 -16.00 5.43
C GLN A 256 16.02 -17.43 5.74
N ASP A 257 16.96 -18.36 5.72
CA ASP A 257 16.73 -19.74 6.17
C ASP A 257 16.92 -19.83 7.69
N ALA A 258 15.97 -20.46 8.39
CA ALA A 258 16.02 -20.73 9.82
C ALA A 258 15.63 -22.20 10.11
N PRO A 259 15.93 -22.75 11.29
CA PRO A 259 15.51 -24.11 11.64
C PRO A 259 13.99 -24.31 11.48
N GLY A 260 13.60 -25.26 10.62
CA GLY A 260 12.21 -25.65 10.40
C GLY A 260 11.40 -24.77 9.46
N ALA A 261 11.90 -23.60 9.03
CA ALA A 261 11.20 -22.73 8.09
C ALA A 261 12.12 -21.79 7.31
N ARG A 262 11.74 -21.49 6.07
CA ARG A 262 12.26 -20.37 5.29
C ARG A 262 11.39 -19.15 5.53
N TRP A 263 12.04 -18.02 5.77
CA TRP A 263 11.40 -16.73 5.98
C TRP A 263 11.66 -15.80 4.81
N THR A 264 10.62 -15.14 4.31
CA THR A 264 10.74 -14.19 3.20
C THR A 264 9.98 -12.92 3.53
N ALA A 265 10.67 -11.78 3.55
CA ALA A 265 10.05 -10.46 3.68
C ALA A 265 10.02 -9.77 2.30
N ILE A 266 8.87 -9.24 1.91
CA ILE A 266 8.63 -8.59 0.62
C ILE A 266 7.85 -7.30 0.86
N GLY A 267 8.27 -6.20 0.25
CA GLY A 267 7.55 -4.93 0.36
C GLY A 267 8.19 -3.80 -0.43
N ASP A 268 7.47 -2.70 -0.56
CA ASP A 268 7.90 -1.48 -1.24
C ASP A 268 8.64 -0.52 -0.29
N VAL A 269 9.69 -1.05 0.35
CA VAL A 269 10.55 -0.39 1.34
C VAL A 269 12.03 -0.70 1.05
N PRO A 270 12.99 0.07 1.60
CA PRO A 270 14.41 -0.27 1.52
C PRO A 270 14.70 -1.70 1.99
N GLU A 271 15.66 -2.36 1.34
CA GLU A 271 16.04 -3.75 1.65
C GLU A 271 16.46 -3.92 3.12
N GLU A 272 17.15 -2.93 3.67
CA GLU A 272 17.55 -2.90 5.07
C GLU A 272 16.35 -2.95 6.03
N THR A 273 15.22 -2.34 5.66
CA THR A 273 13.98 -2.45 6.43
C THR A 273 13.44 -3.87 6.42
N LEU A 274 13.49 -4.56 5.27
CA LEU A 274 13.07 -5.95 5.16
C LEU A 274 13.96 -6.89 5.97
N ARG A 275 15.27 -6.65 6.02
CA ARG A 275 16.19 -7.41 6.89
C ARG A 275 15.80 -7.30 8.35
N ARG A 276 15.47 -6.10 8.83
CA ARG A 276 15.00 -5.89 10.21
C ARG A 276 13.72 -6.63 10.56
N PHE A 277 12.83 -6.89 9.60
CA PHE A 277 11.68 -7.75 9.83
C PHE A 277 12.07 -9.22 10.06
N LEU A 278 13.21 -9.66 9.54
CA LEU A 278 13.69 -11.04 9.69
C LEU A 278 14.68 -11.20 10.86
N ASP A 279 15.10 -10.10 11.47
CA ASP A 279 16.00 -10.10 12.63
C ASP A 279 15.37 -10.87 13.81
N GLY A 280 16.09 -11.90 14.28
CA GLY A 280 15.67 -12.71 15.42
C GLY A 280 14.53 -13.69 15.14
N VAL A 281 13.93 -13.67 13.96
CA VAL A 281 12.84 -14.59 13.61
C VAL A 281 13.40 -15.99 13.31
N GLY A 282 12.80 -17.02 13.91
CA GLY A 282 13.25 -18.41 13.76
C GLY A 282 14.50 -18.77 14.58
N ALA A 283 15.00 -17.87 15.43
CA ALA A 283 16.01 -18.19 16.43
C ALA A 283 15.36 -18.97 17.58
N SER A 284 15.54 -20.29 17.58
CA SER A 284 15.18 -21.20 18.69
C SER A 284 16.42 -21.97 19.12
#